data_AF-A0A1H5CBN9-F1
#
_entry.id   AF-A0A1H5CBN9-F1
#
_cell.length_a   1.000
_cell.length_b   1.000
_cell.length_c   1.000
_cell.angle_alpha   90.00
_cell.angle_beta   90.00
_cell.angle_gamma   90.00
#
_symmetry.space_group_name_H-M   'P 1'
#
loop_
_entity.id
_entity.type
_entity.pdbx_description
1 polymer ?
#
loop_
_entity_poly.entity_id
_entity_poly.type
_entity_poly.pdbx_seq_one_letter_code
_entity_poly.pdbx_strand_id
1 'polypeptide(L)'
;MQNKISYSSVMNIVDHETFGSNERRTVRNSGIFLLDSSKKTNQLFFMGKCGGEVRIELTINFQQNTNGTLSIKESAKLYEGASTNSRDLDGKASKNTLVGINENKTISFRVRNTDEGGDYADITLQVSNVVIDETDCENSIKAKAQTLGSGFTGSATSNINSPTSVRGGKRVTFQKCDIYCSSQTGPHEIHGAIRQKYNSVGGPNNDLVIPATDETTTPDGRGKFNHFTGNGSIYWHPTTGPKLVRGGIRHTWAKTGWERGTFGYPTSDEIRIDPSKVEWFSDFQNGVIYWAKNKSIKPHTASLSGAKVRKMFEKIFKEKAKDQKDLNVESVRISTVSDTGYDFTRSKNRKVTFKISGNYESGIFFIPNPSYTITLRIAFESDKNPDGKVACTLKARLDHWHIHTSGVGHDKLLKGLKKAVLEGFNKPFELGDVPKNTGFLSFKVMKNGGIKLYFKGDVLGSFAALVAQKKLDKM
;
A
#
# COMPACT_ATOMS: atom_id res chain seq x y z
N MET A 1 7.35 -20.39 29.82
CA MET A 1 6.19 -20.87 29.04
C MET A 1 5.73 -19.73 28.16
N GLN A 2 5.76 -19.92 26.85
CA GLN A 2 5.30 -18.92 25.89
C GLN A 2 3.90 -19.32 25.42
N ASN A 3 2.99 -18.36 25.38
CA ASN A 3 1.62 -18.60 24.94
C ASN A 3 1.34 -17.80 23.68
N LYS A 4 0.79 -18.46 22.67
CA LYS A 4 0.21 -17.83 21.49
C LYS A 4 -1.23 -17.46 21.80
N ILE A 5 -1.51 -16.17 21.81
CA ILE A 5 -2.85 -15.64 21.99
C ILE A 5 -3.38 -15.23 20.63
N SER A 6 -4.39 -15.94 20.13
CA SER A 6 -5.15 -15.51 18.94
C SER A 6 -6.49 -14.96 19.40
N TYR A 7 -6.91 -13.82 18.86
CA TYR A 7 -8.21 -13.26 19.19
C TYR A 7 -8.97 -12.80 17.95
N SER A 8 -10.30 -12.84 18.04
CA SER A 8 -11.22 -12.15 17.12
C SER A 8 -12.27 -11.43 17.95
N SER A 9 -12.40 -10.11 17.77
CA SER A 9 -13.45 -9.31 18.38
C SER A 9 -14.43 -8.82 17.32
N VAL A 10 -15.72 -8.89 17.66
CA VAL A 10 -16.82 -8.35 16.88
C VAL A 10 -17.59 -7.43 17.81
N MET A 11 -17.72 -6.17 17.40
CA MET A 11 -18.53 -5.17 18.08
C MET A 11 -19.65 -4.74 17.12
N ASN A 12 -20.89 -5.07 17.46
CA ASN A 12 -22.08 -4.66 16.73
C ASN A 12 -22.71 -3.49 17.47
N ILE A 13 -22.56 -2.29 16.90
CA ILE A 13 -23.07 -1.03 17.44
C ILE A 13 -24.41 -0.77 16.78
N VAL A 14 -25.38 -0.40 17.59
CA VAL A 14 -26.69 0.09 17.16
C VAL A 14 -26.83 1.50 17.66
N ASP A 15 -27.11 2.38 16.71
CA ASP A 15 -27.56 3.74 16.91
C ASP A 15 -29.08 3.73 16.76
N HIS A 16 -29.80 4.08 17.81
CA HIS A 16 -31.25 3.99 17.87
C HIS A 16 -31.88 5.35 17.65
N GLU A 17 -32.50 5.50 16.49
CA GLU A 17 -33.15 6.74 16.10
C GLU A 17 -34.61 6.72 16.59
N THR A 18 -34.98 7.70 17.40
CA THR A 18 -36.39 7.88 17.81
C THR A 18 -37.27 8.18 16.58
N PHE A 19 -36.71 8.85 15.58
CA PHE A 19 -37.35 9.14 14.30
C PHE A 19 -36.44 8.74 13.15
N GLY A 20 -36.80 7.67 12.43
CA GLY A 20 -36.02 7.21 11.27
C GLY A 20 -35.67 5.74 11.37
N SER A 21 -34.63 5.33 10.65
CA SER A 21 -34.13 3.95 10.69
C SER A 21 -32.88 3.87 11.54
N ASN A 22 -32.86 2.95 12.51
CA ASN A 22 -31.68 2.69 13.33
C ASN A 22 -30.44 2.42 12.45
N GLU A 23 -29.35 3.10 12.76
CA GLU A 23 -28.08 2.82 12.11
C GLU A 23 -27.35 1.67 12.79
N ARG A 24 -26.58 0.92 12.01
CA ARG A 24 -25.82 -0.23 12.52
C ARG A 24 -24.41 -0.23 11.98
N ARG A 25 -23.44 -0.45 12.86
CA ARG A 25 -22.05 -0.62 12.46
C ARG A 25 -21.45 -1.85 13.12
N THR A 26 -20.84 -2.71 12.32
CA THR A 26 -19.99 -3.79 12.83
C THR A 26 -18.52 -3.41 12.71
N VAL A 27 -17.79 -3.46 13.82
CA VAL A 27 -16.33 -3.36 13.86
C VAL A 27 -15.77 -4.74 14.18
N ARG A 28 -14.89 -5.23 13.30
CA ARG A 28 -14.22 -6.53 13.48
C ARG A 28 -12.73 -6.29 13.62
N ASN A 29 -12.11 -6.91 14.61
CA ASN A 29 -10.68 -6.96 14.74
C ASN A 29 -10.24 -8.39 15.00
N SER A 30 -9.05 -8.72 14.55
CA SER A 30 -8.43 -10.00 14.88
C SER A 30 -6.93 -9.80 14.90
N GLY A 31 -6.26 -10.61 15.69
CA GLY A 31 -4.81 -10.55 15.76
C GLY A 31 -4.24 -11.72 16.52
N ILE A 32 -2.93 -11.77 16.50
CA ILE A 32 -2.13 -12.77 17.18
C ILE A 32 -1.00 -12.03 17.89
N PHE A 33 -0.73 -12.40 19.12
CA PHE A 33 0.45 -11.95 19.86
C PHE A 33 0.91 -13.02 20.84
N LEU A 34 2.10 -12.80 21.40
CA LEU A 34 2.72 -13.70 22.35
C LEU A 34 2.74 -13.08 23.72
N LEU A 35 2.56 -13.92 24.74
CA LEU A 35 2.89 -13.59 26.12
C LEU A 35 3.92 -14.59 26.64
N ASP A 36 4.90 -14.09 27.38
CA ASP A 36 5.94 -14.88 28.03
C ASP A 36 6.44 -14.19 29.30
N SER A 37 7.50 -14.73 29.90
CA SER A 37 8.11 -14.17 31.12
C SER A 37 8.61 -12.74 30.99
N SER A 38 8.99 -12.29 29.79
CA SER A 38 9.48 -10.95 29.50
C SER A 38 8.35 -9.96 29.21
N LYS A 39 7.24 -10.44 28.64
CA LYS A 39 6.04 -9.65 28.35
C LYS A 39 4.79 -10.44 28.72
N LYS A 40 4.39 -10.32 29.99
CA LYS A 40 3.21 -11.01 30.55
C LYS A 40 1.88 -10.36 30.22
N THR A 41 1.87 -9.14 29.69
CA THR A 41 0.65 -8.40 29.41
C THR A 41 0.58 -7.86 27.99
N ASN A 42 -0.64 -7.73 27.47
CA ASN A 42 -0.93 -7.00 26.25
C ASN A 42 -2.26 -6.27 26.39
N GLN A 43 -2.34 -5.04 25.88
CA GLN A 43 -3.55 -4.23 25.90
C GLN A 43 -3.93 -3.88 24.47
N LEU A 44 -5.20 -4.07 24.16
CA LEU A 44 -5.80 -3.68 22.89
C LEU A 44 -6.81 -2.57 23.15
N PHE A 45 -6.90 -1.66 22.19
CA PHE A 45 -7.90 -0.59 22.19
C PHE A 45 -8.57 -0.55 20.82
N PHE A 46 -9.90 -0.61 20.83
CA PHE A 46 -10.73 -0.52 19.64
C PHE A 46 -11.73 0.60 19.81
N MET A 47 -11.99 1.32 18.72
CA MET A 47 -13.00 2.35 18.68
C MET A 47 -13.95 2.07 17.52
N GLY A 48 -15.25 2.17 17.79
CA GLY A 48 -16.30 2.10 16.78
C GLY A 48 -17.18 3.33 16.84
N LYS A 49 -17.72 3.71 15.69
CA LYS A 49 -18.55 4.91 15.49
C LYS A 49 -19.76 4.54 14.62
N CYS A 50 -20.96 5.00 14.98
CA CYS A 50 -22.24 4.77 14.29
C CYS A 50 -23.07 6.07 14.30
N GLY A 51 -24.03 6.28 13.38
CA GLY A 51 -24.98 7.43 13.34
C GLY A 51 -24.42 8.83 13.18
N GLY A 52 -23.11 9.01 13.33
CA GLY A 52 -22.54 10.34 13.47
C GLY A 52 -22.49 10.81 14.91
N GLU A 53 -23.18 10.18 15.85
CA GLU A 53 -23.26 10.53 17.28
C GLU A 53 -22.72 9.47 18.24
N VAL A 54 -22.96 8.19 18.00
CA VAL A 54 -22.48 7.12 18.89
C VAL A 54 -21.01 6.77 18.67
N ARG A 55 -20.23 6.73 19.76
CA ARG A 55 -18.86 6.17 19.80
C ARG A 55 -18.72 5.15 20.93
N ILE A 56 -18.19 3.98 20.59
CA ILE A 56 -17.82 2.94 21.56
C ILE A 56 -16.30 2.85 21.64
N GLU A 57 -15.76 2.86 22.86
CA GLU A 57 -14.36 2.59 23.16
C GLU A 57 -14.23 1.27 23.93
N LEU A 58 -13.54 0.29 23.36
CA LEU A 58 -13.31 -1.03 23.96
C LEU A 58 -11.83 -1.23 24.25
N THR A 59 -11.51 -1.44 25.52
CA THR A 59 -10.17 -1.82 25.98
C THR A 59 -10.19 -3.29 26.40
N ILE A 60 -9.20 -4.07 25.95
CA ILE A 60 -9.04 -5.48 26.31
C ILE A 60 -7.64 -5.67 26.88
N ASN A 61 -7.56 -6.08 28.15
CA ASN A 61 -6.30 -6.37 28.82
C ASN A 61 -6.12 -7.87 28.94
N PHE A 62 -5.02 -8.38 28.42
CA PHE A 62 -4.60 -9.77 28.53
C PHE A 62 -3.43 -9.85 29.50
N GLN A 63 -3.48 -10.79 30.44
CA GLN A 63 -2.42 -11.06 31.39
C GLN A 63 -2.18 -12.56 31.51
N GLN A 64 -0.98 -13.01 31.16
CA GLN A 64 -0.56 -14.38 31.36
C GLN A 64 -0.22 -14.60 32.84
N ASN A 65 -0.84 -15.60 33.43
CA ASN A 65 -0.57 -16.05 34.79
C ASN A 65 0.65 -16.97 34.80
N THR A 66 1.29 -17.15 35.95
CA THR A 66 2.50 -17.97 36.10
C THR A 66 2.30 -19.43 35.65
N ASN A 67 1.08 -19.95 35.79
CA ASN A 67 0.69 -21.29 35.35
C ASN A 67 0.33 -21.38 33.85
N GLY A 68 0.54 -20.32 33.06
CA GLY A 68 0.22 -20.28 31.64
C GLY A 68 -1.26 -20.09 31.29
N THR A 69 -2.15 -19.92 32.26
CA THR A 69 -3.52 -19.46 31.97
C THR A 69 -3.54 -17.97 31.63
N LEU A 70 -4.62 -17.50 31.03
CA LEU A 70 -4.78 -16.13 30.57
C LEU A 70 -5.95 -15.45 31.28
N SER A 71 -5.66 -14.38 32.01
CA SER A 71 -6.66 -13.48 32.59
C SER A 71 -6.98 -12.37 31.59
N ILE A 72 -8.23 -12.26 31.18
CA ILE A 72 -8.70 -11.25 30.23
C ILE A 72 -9.67 -10.31 30.95
N LYS A 73 -9.46 -9.01 30.80
CA LYS A 73 -10.35 -7.95 31.28
C LYS A 73 -10.77 -7.04 30.14
N GLU A 74 -12.03 -7.13 29.76
CA GLU A 74 -12.67 -6.25 28.79
C GLU A 74 -13.39 -5.10 29.49
N SER A 75 -13.22 -3.88 28.97
CA SER A 75 -13.90 -2.68 29.43
C SER A 75 -14.40 -1.89 28.22
N ALA A 76 -15.70 -1.67 28.11
CA ALA A 76 -16.33 -0.85 27.09
C ALA A 76 -16.90 0.43 27.69
N LYS A 77 -16.81 1.52 26.93
CA LYS A 77 -17.46 2.81 27.19
C LYS A 77 -18.29 3.20 25.97
N LEU A 78 -19.49 3.71 26.21
CA LEU A 78 -20.37 4.28 25.20
C LEU A 78 -20.45 5.78 25.41
N TYR A 79 -20.28 6.53 24.33
CA TYR A 79 -20.40 7.98 24.27
C TYR A 79 -21.45 8.33 23.21
N GLU A 80 -22.35 9.23 23.52
CA GLU A 80 -23.40 9.74 22.64
C GLU A 80 -23.39 11.28 22.64
N GLY A 81 -24.24 11.91 21.83
CA GLY A 81 -24.38 13.36 21.69
C GLY A 81 -24.06 13.84 20.27
N ALA A 82 -24.18 15.14 20.01
CA ALA A 82 -24.25 15.73 18.65
C ALA A 82 -23.11 15.40 17.66
N SER A 83 -22.03 14.73 18.08
CA SER A 83 -21.11 14.06 17.18
C SER A 83 -20.37 12.90 17.86
N THR A 84 -19.77 12.00 17.07
CA THR A 84 -18.89 10.92 17.54
C THR A 84 -17.56 11.38 18.19
N ASN A 85 -17.35 12.69 18.34
CA ASN A 85 -16.25 13.27 19.13
C ASN A 85 -16.75 13.82 20.48
N SER A 86 -18.02 13.61 20.80
CA SER A 86 -18.63 13.93 22.09
C SER A 86 -17.78 13.37 23.24
N ARG A 87 -17.82 14.08 24.36
CA ARG A 87 -17.22 13.64 25.62
C ARG A 87 -18.27 13.17 26.61
N ASP A 88 -19.54 13.20 26.21
CA ASP A 88 -20.65 12.68 26.99
C ASP A 88 -20.55 11.18 27.11
N LEU A 89 -20.59 10.67 28.33
CA LEU A 89 -20.24 9.28 28.62
C LEU A 89 -21.44 8.60 29.26
N ASP A 90 -22.18 7.91 28.42
CA ASP A 90 -23.55 7.48 28.74
C ASP A 90 -23.61 5.97 28.95
N GLY A 91 -22.47 5.27 28.95
CA GLY A 91 -22.48 3.83 29.25
C GLY A 91 -21.13 3.24 29.58
N LYS A 92 -21.10 2.27 30.49
CA LYS A 92 -19.92 1.47 30.83
C LYS A 92 -20.30 0.00 31.03
N ALA A 93 -19.47 -0.91 30.53
CA ALA A 93 -19.59 -2.33 30.83
C ALA A 93 -18.20 -2.97 30.93
N SER A 94 -18.06 -4.03 31.73
CA SER A 94 -16.81 -4.78 31.81
C SER A 94 -17.05 -6.27 32.05
N LYS A 95 -16.10 -7.09 31.62
CA LYS A 95 -16.08 -8.54 31.84
C LYS A 95 -14.67 -8.98 32.20
N ASN A 96 -14.56 -9.94 33.12
CA ASN A 96 -13.32 -10.62 33.42
C ASN A 96 -13.50 -12.11 33.11
N THR A 97 -12.54 -12.70 32.40
CA THR A 97 -12.60 -14.11 32.01
C THR A 97 -11.23 -14.77 32.13
N LEU A 98 -11.21 -15.99 32.67
CA LEU A 98 -10.04 -16.86 32.65
C LEU A 98 -10.11 -17.81 31.44
N VAL A 99 -9.03 -17.89 30.67
CA VAL A 99 -8.85 -18.84 29.57
C VAL A 99 -7.68 -19.78 29.91
N GLY A 100 -7.95 -21.07 29.95
CA GLY A 100 -6.99 -22.13 30.22
C GLY A 100 -5.93 -22.27 29.14
N ILE A 101 -4.91 -23.08 29.43
CA ILE A 101 -3.92 -23.49 28.43
C ILE A 101 -4.61 -24.40 27.40
N ASN A 102 -4.30 -24.17 26.12
CA ASN A 102 -4.86 -24.86 24.96
C ASN A 102 -6.40 -24.78 24.90
N GLU A 103 -6.99 -23.74 25.49
CA GLU A 103 -8.43 -23.47 25.48
C GLU A 103 -8.78 -22.42 24.42
N ASN A 104 -9.89 -22.66 23.71
CA ASN A 104 -10.59 -21.66 22.92
C ASN A 104 -11.84 -21.22 23.68
N LYS A 105 -12.06 -19.92 23.81
CA LYS A 105 -13.18 -19.37 24.59
C LYS A 105 -13.86 -18.22 23.86
N THR A 106 -15.18 -18.21 23.91
CA THR A 106 -15.99 -17.08 23.44
C THR A 106 -16.52 -16.32 24.64
N ILE A 107 -16.28 -15.02 24.66
CA ILE A 107 -16.72 -14.08 25.68
C ILE A 107 -17.70 -13.13 25.01
N SER A 108 -18.82 -12.82 25.66
CA SER A 108 -19.79 -11.87 25.13
C SER A 108 -20.37 -10.99 26.24
N PHE A 109 -20.50 -9.70 25.95
CA PHE A 109 -21.16 -8.74 26.83
C PHE A 109 -21.70 -7.55 26.03
N ARG A 110 -22.63 -6.80 26.63
CA ARG A 110 -23.23 -5.61 26.03
C ARG A 110 -22.88 -4.37 26.87
N VAL A 111 -22.58 -3.27 26.20
CA VAL A 111 -22.64 -1.91 26.79
C VAL A 111 -23.89 -1.22 26.25
N ARG A 112 -24.64 -0.55 27.13
CA ARG A 112 -25.87 0.19 26.79
C ARG A 112 -25.73 1.63 27.23
N ASN A 113 -26.44 2.51 26.53
CA ASN A 113 -26.72 3.86 26.98
C ASN A 113 -27.58 3.81 28.26
N THR A 114 -27.26 4.65 29.24
CA THR A 114 -27.94 4.77 30.54
C THR A 114 -28.78 6.03 30.66
N ASP A 115 -28.63 6.98 29.74
CA ASP A 115 -29.16 8.33 29.87
C ASP A 115 -30.36 8.51 28.92
N GLU A 116 -30.21 8.12 27.65
CA GLU A 116 -31.29 8.07 26.65
C GLU A 116 -31.40 6.66 26.05
N GLY A 117 -32.62 6.11 26.02
CA GLY A 117 -32.82 4.68 25.85
C GLY A 117 -32.80 4.25 24.38
N GLY A 118 -31.78 3.52 23.96
CA GLY A 118 -31.81 2.84 22.65
C GLY A 118 -30.47 2.30 22.15
N ASP A 119 -29.38 3.02 22.40
CA ASP A 119 -28.07 2.67 21.86
C ASP A 119 -27.38 1.60 22.67
N TYR A 120 -26.72 0.71 21.94
CA TYR A 120 -25.91 -0.31 22.56
C TYR A 120 -24.85 -0.83 21.62
N ALA A 121 -23.87 -1.52 22.21
CA ALA A 121 -22.98 -2.38 21.46
C ALA A 121 -22.91 -3.77 22.06
N ASP A 122 -23.17 -4.78 21.23
CA ASP A 122 -22.90 -6.18 21.52
C ASP A 122 -21.47 -6.51 21.14
N ILE A 123 -20.68 -6.97 22.11
CA ILE A 123 -19.28 -7.28 21.96
C ILE A 123 -19.09 -8.77 22.17
N THR A 124 -18.53 -9.44 21.16
CA THR A 124 -18.11 -10.83 21.20
C THR A 124 -16.61 -10.91 21.00
N LEU A 125 -15.90 -11.58 21.89
CA LEU A 125 -14.46 -11.84 21.82
C LEU A 125 -14.23 -13.35 21.82
N GLN A 126 -13.68 -13.88 20.73
CA GLN A 126 -13.15 -15.24 20.66
C GLN A 126 -11.65 -15.20 20.94
N VAL A 127 -11.16 -16.03 21.86
CA VAL A 127 -9.75 -16.10 22.23
C VAL A 127 -9.27 -17.55 22.25
N SER A 128 -8.08 -17.77 21.73
CA SER A 128 -7.33 -19.03 21.81
C SER A 128 -6.04 -18.78 22.58
N ASN A 129 -5.77 -19.57 23.62
CA ASN A 129 -4.54 -19.52 24.42
C ASN A 129 -3.76 -20.82 24.26
N VAL A 130 -2.80 -20.88 23.35
CA VAL A 130 -2.05 -22.12 23.05
C VAL A 130 -0.65 -22.04 23.65
N VAL A 131 -0.25 -23.06 24.41
CA VAL A 131 1.15 -23.20 24.84
C VAL A 131 1.98 -23.65 23.68
N ILE A 132 3.10 -22.97 23.53
CA ILE A 132 4.02 -23.14 22.45
C ILE A 132 5.15 -24.10 22.87
N ASP A 133 5.32 -25.21 22.14
CA ASP A 133 6.46 -26.14 22.26
C ASP A 133 7.32 -26.10 20.97
N GLU A 134 8.64 -26.00 21.11
CA GLU A 134 9.59 -25.98 19.99
C GLU A 134 9.82 -27.36 19.36
N THR A 135 9.45 -28.45 20.04
CA THR A 135 9.64 -29.82 19.54
C THR A 135 8.62 -30.25 18.49
N ASP A 136 7.53 -29.50 18.30
CA ASP A 136 6.42 -29.89 17.40
C ASP A 136 6.53 -29.36 15.96
N CYS A 137 7.56 -28.57 15.63
CA CYS A 137 7.63 -27.95 14.31
C CYS A 137 7.76 -28.95 13.15
N GLU A 138 8.34 -30.13 13.39
CA GLU A 138 8.37 -31.20 12.39
C GLU A 138 6.96 -31.69 12.02
N ASN A 139 6.17 -32.10 13.01
CA ASN A 139 4.82 -32.60 12.79
C ASN A 139 3.91 -31.49 12.24
N SER A 140 4.02 -30.28 12.78
CA SER A 140 3.28 -29.11 12.31
C SER A 140 3.56 -28.78 10.84
N ILE A 141 4.83 -28.85 10.39
CA ILE A 141 5.17 -28.66 8.98
C ILE A 141 4.61 -29.80 8.12
N LYS A 142 4.71 -31.06 8.56
CA LYS A 142 4.15 -32.22 7.84
C LYS A 142 2.63 -32.09 7.67
N ALA A 143 1.93 -31.78 8.76
CA ALA A 143 0.48 -31.59 8.76
C ALA A 143 0.05 -30.44 7.83
N LYS A 144 0.78 -29.32 7.86
CA LYS A 144 0.55 -28.19 6.95
C LYS A 144 0.78 -28.59 5.49
N ALA A 145 1.88 -29.25 5.18
CA ALA A 145 2.19 -29.71 3.83
C ALA A 145 1.13 -30.69 3.31
N GLN A 146 0.64 -31.60 4.16
CA GLN A 146 -0.44 -32.51 3.83
C GLN A 146 -1.76 -31.76 3.55
N THR A 147 -2.10 -30.75 4.36
CA THR A 147 -3.30 -29.92 4.17
C THR A 147 -3.26 -29.13 2.86
N LEU A 148 -2.09 -28.57 2.52
CA LEU A 148 -1.89 -27.84 1.26
C LEU A 148 -1.92 -28.78 0.03
N GLY A 149 -1.51 -30.03 0.22
CA GLY A 149 -1.43 -31.03 -0.84
C GLY A 149 -0.23 -30.83 -1.78
N SER A 150 0.18 -31.93 -2.43
CA SER A 150 1.35 -31.95 -3.33
C SER A 150 1.17 -31.08 -4.58
N GLY A 151 -0.07 -30.79 -4.99
CA GLY A 151 -0.35 -29.85 -6.07
C GLY A 151 0.17 -28.44 -5.77
N PHE A 152 0.00 -28.00 -4.52
CA PHE A 152 0.46 -26.69 -4.04
C PHE A 152 1.94 -26.69 -3.68
N THR A 153 2.39 -27.63 -2.84
CA THR A 153 3.75 -27.63 -2.28
C THR A 153 4.80 -28.16 -3.28
N GLY A 154 4.43 -29.14 -4.10
CA GLY A 154 5.37 -30.02 -4.80
C GLY A 154 6.13 -30.94 -3.83
N SER A 155 7.14 -31.64 -4.32
CA SER A 155 7.97 -32.50 -3.46
C SER A 155 8.83 -31.67 -2.50
N ALA A 156 9.07 -32.18 -1.29
CA ALA A 156 10.06 -31.62 -0.38
C ALA A 156 11.46 -31.74 -1.01
N THR A 157 12.25 -30.66 -0.95
CA THR A 157 13.64 -30.62 -1.43
C THR A 157 14.66 -30.58 -0.29
N SER A 158 14.21 -30.34 0.95
CA SER A 158 14.97 -30.57 2.18
C SER A 158 14.35 -31.72 3.00
N ASN A 159 15.11 -32.29 3.95
CA ASN A 159 14.61 -33.38 4.79
C ASN A 159 13.40 -32.93 5.66
N ILE A 160 12.22 -33.47 5.36
CA ILE A 160 10.97 -33.16 6.08
C ILE A 160 10.92 -33.78 7.48
N ASN A 161 11.68 -34.85 7.72
CA ASN A 161 11.81 -35.51 9.03
C ASN A 161 12.94 -34.91 9.88
N SER A 162 13.59 -33.86 9.39
CA SER A 162 14.59 -33.10 10.14
C SER A 162 14.64 -31.66 9.62
N PRO A 163 13.60 -30.84 9.90
CA PRO A 163 13.54 -29.45 9.44
C PRO A 163 14.81 -28.66 9.77
N THR A 164 15.28 -27.88 8.80
CA THR A 164 16.49 -27.06 8.94
C THR A 164 16.27 -25.96 9.98
N SER A 165 17.20 -25.81 10.94
CA SER A 165 17.20 -24.66 11.84
C SER A 165 17.49 -23.37 11.08
N VAL A 166 16.66 -22.35 11.31
CA VAL A 166 16.83 -21.00 10.77
C VAL A 166 16.65 -19.98 11.89
N ARG A 167 17.07 -18.73 11.66
CA ARG A 167 16.82 -17.65 12.63
C ARG A 167 15.32 -17.55 12.88
N GLY A 168 14.90 -17.71 14.14
CA GLY A 168 13.52 -17.61 14.57
C GLY A 168 12.66 -18.87 14.38
N GLY A 169 13.20 -20.00 13.91
CA GLY A 169 12.42 -21.24 13.82
C GLY A 169 13.06 -22.37 13.02
N LYS A 170 12.21 -23.18 12.41
CA LYS A 170 12.53 -24.32 11.55
C LYS A 170 11.97 -24.11 10.15
N ARG A 171 12.57 -24.73 9.13
CA ARG A 171 12.11 -24.66 7.75
C ARG A 171 12.18 -26.02 7.07
N VAL A 172 11.18 -26.33 6.26
CA VAL A 172 11.30 -27.31 5.16
C VAL A 172 11.05 -26.59 3.85
N THR A 173 11.97 -26.80 2.91
CA THR A 173 11.88 -26.28 1.54
C THR A 173 11.19 -27.32 0.67
N PHE A 174 10.20 -26.86 -0.10
CA PHE A 174 9.52 -27.63 -1.13
C PHE A 174 9.81 -26.99 -2.50
N GLN A 175 9.46 -27.71 -3.58
CA GLN A 175 9.64 -27.21 -4.94
C GLN A 175 8.93 -25.87 -5.16
N LYS A 176 7.67 -25.72 -4.70
CA LYS A 176 6.84 -24.55 -5.00
C LYS A 176 6.70 -23.57 -3.83
N CYS A 177 6.95 -23.99 -2.60
CA CYS A 177 6.89 -23.15 -1.40
C CYS A 177 8.01 -23.47 -0.40
N ASP A 178 8.18 -22.63 0.61
CA ASP A 178 8.90 -22.99 1.84
C ASP A 178 7.89 -22.96 2.99
N ILE A 179 7.90 -23.94 3.88
CA ILE A 179 7.10 -23.92 5.11
C ILE A 179 8.04 -23.68 6.28
N TYR A 180 7.82 -22.56 6.96
CA TYR A 180 8.51 -22.21 8.18
C TYR A 180 7.62 -22.54 9.36
N CYS A 181 8.20 -23.00 10.45
CA CYS A 181 7.50 -23.12 11.71
C CYS A 181 8.32 -22.48 12.80
N SER A 182 7.63 -21.75 13.67
CA SER A 182 8.18 -21.47 14.99
C SER A 182 7.16 -21.83 16.03
N SER A 183 7.70 -21.98 17.22
CA SER A 183 7.00 -21.89 18.47
C SER A 183 5.99 -20.71 18.44
N GLN A 184 6.42 -19.52 18.06
CA GLN A 184 5.63 -18.29 18.11
C GLN A 184 4.41 -18.24 17.17
N THR A 185 4.61 -18.62 15.91
CA THR A 185 3.61 -18.40 14.85
C THR A 185 2.96 -19.68 14.37
N GLY A 186 3.57 -20.84 14.59
CA GLY A 186 3.17 -22.11 13.99
C GLY A 186 3.66 -22.22 12.53
N PRO A 187 3.18 -23.24 11.78
CA PRO A 187 3.61 -23.46 10.40
C PRO A 187 2.97 -22.46 9.44
N HIS A 188 3.81 -21.69 8.74
CA HIS A 188 3.42 -20.73 7.71
C HIS A 188 4.20 -20.95 6.43
N GLU A 189 3.47 -20.96 5.32
CA GLU A 189 4.07 -21.06 4.01
C GLU A 189 4.44 -19.69 3.42
N ILE A 190 5.46 -19.71 2.56
CA ILE A 190 5.72 -18.65 1.59
C ILE A 190 5.98 -19.25 0.20
N HIS A 191 5.40 -18.65 -0.85
CA HIS A 191 5.54 -19.14 -2.22
C HIS A 191 5.62 -18.01 -3.26
N GLY A 192 5.72 -18.39 -4.53
CA GLY A 192 5.64 -17.47 -5.67
C GLY A 192 6.60 -16.27 -5.62
N ALA A 193 6.10 -15.10 -6.03
CA ALA A 193 6.89 -13.88 -6.10
C ALA A 193 7.30 -13.34 -4.72
N ILE A 194 6.50 -13.62 -3.67
CA ILE A 194 6.83 -13.20 -2.30
C ILE A 194 8.00 -14.04 -1.77
N ARG A 195 8.02 -15.36 -2.01
CA ARG A 195 9.17 -16.24 -1.72
C ARG A 195 10.43 -15.77 -2.44
N GLN A 196 10.33 -15.46 -3.74
CA GLN A 196 11.47 -14.93 -4.51
C GLN A 196 12.02 -13.65 -3.89
N LYS A 197 11.13 -12.71 -3.50
CA LYS A 197 11.53 -11.46 -2.86
C LYS A 197 12.19 -11.70 -1.52
N TYR A 198 11.57 -12.49 -0.67
CA TYR A 198 12.08 -12.84 0.64
C TYR A 198 13.48 -13.48 0.56
N ASN A 199 13.69 -14.42 -0.37
CA ASN A 199 15.00 -15.03 -0.60
C ASN A 199 16.03 -14.02 -1.11
N SER A 200 15.65 -13.10 -2.01
CA SER A 200 16.57 -12.07 -2.55
C SER A 200 17.12 -11.11 -1.50
N VAL A 201 16.41 -10.94 -0.38
CA VAL A 201 16.84 -10.07 0.73
C VAL A 201 17.47 -10.87 1.88
N GLY A 202 17.83 -12.14 1.66
CA GLY A 202 18.53 -12.99 2.62
C GLY A 202 17.63 -13.95 3.43
N GLY A 203 16.33 -14.02 3.12
CA GLY A 203 15.38 -14.91 3.79
C GLY A 203 15.40 -14.74 5.31
N PRO A 204 15.46 -15.83 6.10
CA PRO A 204 15.41 -15.75 7.56
C PRO A 204 16.63 -15.06 8.18
N ASN A 205 17.74 -14.91 7.43
CA ASN A 205 18.95 -14.29 7.95
C ASN A 205 18.88 -12.75 8.01
N ASN A 206 17.82 -12.15 7.45
CA ASN A 206 17.60 -10.71 7.54
C ASN A 206 16.67 -10.32 8.70
N ASP A 207 16.33 -9.03 8.78
CA ASP A 207 15.48 -8.48 9.84
C ASP A 207 14.01 -8.87 9.75
N LEU A 208 13.54 -9.50 8.66
CA LEU A 208 12.19 -10.06 8.60
C LEU A 208 12.08 -11.32 9.45
N VAL A 209 13.17 -12.07 9.65
CA VAL A 209 13.12 -13.39 10.31
C VAL A 209 12.14 -14.27 9.54
N ILE A 210 11.21 -15.00 10.16
CA ILE A 210 10.32 -15.98 9.50
C ILE A 210 8.90 -15.42 9.26
N PRO A 211 8.10 -16.01 8.34
CA PRO A 211 6.71 -15.61 8.17
C PRO A 211 5.87 -15.84 9.43
N ALA A 212 4.95 -14.91 9.67
CA ALA A 212 3.95 -14.92 10.73
C ALA A 212 2.53 -15.16 10.18
N THR A 213 2.39 -15.25 8.87
CA THR A 213 1.15 -15.61 8.16
C THR A 213 1.53 -16.47 6.95
N ASP A 214 0.57 -17.26 6.46
CA ASP A 214 0.62 -17.77 5.09
C ASP A 214 0.49 -16.60 4.09
N GLU A 215 0.74 -16.87 2.81
CA GLU A 215 0.46 -15.88 1.77
C GLU A 215 -1.06 -15.64 1.69
N THR A 216 -1.47 -14.43 2.05
CA THR A 216 -2.88 -14.07 2.22
C THR A 216 -3.30 -13.05 1.17
N THR A 217 -4.51 -13.19 0.63
CA THR A 217 -5.11 -12.17 -0.25
C THR A 217 -5.32 -10.87 0.52
N THR A 218 -4.93 -9.75 -0.06
CA THR A 218 -5.18 -8.43 0.52
C THR A 218 -6.70 -8.15 0.63
N PRO A 219 -7.14 -7.35 1.61
CA PRO A 219 -8.55 -6.98 1.78
C PRO A 219 -9.24 -6.33 0.58
N ASP A 220 -8.50 -5.79 -0.39
CA ASP A 220 -9.05 -5.24 -1.63
C ASP A 220 -9.22 -6.28 -2.77
N GLY A 221 -8.79 -7.52 -2.53
CA GLY A 221 -8.88 -8.64 -3.47
C GLY A 221 -7.87 -8.62 -4.62
N ARG A 222 -6.88 -7.70 -4.64
CA ARG A 222 -6.00 -7.49 -5.80
C ARG A 222 -4.57 -8.00 -5.61
N GLY A 223 -4.10 -8.01 -4.38
CA GLY A 223 -2.74 -8.35 -4.01
C GLY A 223 -2.64 -9.55 -3.09
N LYS A 224 -1.40 -9.87 -2.73
CA LYS A 224 -1.03 -10.94 -1.81
C LYS A 224 -0.02 -10.40 -0.81
N PHE A 225 0.05 -10.95 0.39
CA PHE A 225 1.08 -10.58 1.35
C PHE A 225 1.44 -11.70 2.31
N ASN A 226 2.67 -11.62 2.85
CA ASN A 226 3.04 -12.26 4.11
C ASN A 226 3.45 -11.18 5.11
N HIS A 227 3.03 -11.34 6.37
CA HIS A 227 3.65 -10.66 7.50
C HIS A 227 4.78 -11.53 8.06
N PHE A 228 5.78 -10.91 8.66
CA PHE A 228 6.94 -11.59 9.22
C PHE A 228 7.16 -11.20 10.68
N THR A 229 7.78 -12.09 11.46
CA THR A 229 7.97 -11.91 12.91
C THR A 229 8.89 -10.75 13.25
N GLY A 230 9.81 -10.39 12.36
CA GLY A 230 10.73 -9.26 12.50
C GLY A 230 10.14 -7.86 12.19
N ASN A 231 8.84 -7.67 12.38
CA ASN A 231 8.14 -6.40 12.12
C ASN A 231 8.28 -5.89 10.67
N GLY A 232 8.03 -6.79 9.72
CA GLY A 232 8.01 -6.45 8.30
C GLY A 232 6.95 -7.22 7.52
N SER A 233 6.78 -6.83 6.26
CA SER A 233 5.85 -7.46 5.34
C SER A 233 6.37 -7.38 3.92
N ILE A 234 6.02 -8.39 3.13
CA ILE A 234 6.19 -8.35 1.70
C ILE A 234 4.80 -8.39 1.09
N TYR A 235 4.49 -7.37 0.30
CA TYR A 235 3.23 -7.25 -0.44
C TYR A 235 3.52 -7.43 -1.93
N TRP A 236 2.75 -8.24 -2.60
CA TRP A 236 2.75 -8.39 -4.05
C TRP A 236 1.46 -7.83 -4.64
N HIS A 237 1.59 -7.14 -5.77
CA HIS A 237 0.47 -6.68 -6.59
C HIS A 237 0.84 -6.87 -8.07
N PRO A 238 -0.10 -7.24 -8.96
CA PRO A 238 0.17 -7.51 -10.38
C PRO A 238 0.85 -6.35 -11.12
N THR A 239 0.68 -5.12 -10.66
CA THR A 239 1.26 -3.92 -11.32
C THR A 239 2.45 -3.32 -10.58
N THR A 240 2.78 -3.75 -9.35
CA THR A 240 3.94 -3.19 -8.61
C THR A 240 4.98 -4.25 -8.25
N GLY A 241 4.62 -5.53 -8.33
CA GLY A 241 5.47 -6.66 -7.94
C GLY A 241 5.64 -6.78 -6.42
N PRO A 242 6.50 -7.69 -5.95
CA PRO A 242 6.69 -7.92 -4.53
C PRO A 242 7.57 -6.81 -3.93
N LYS A 243 7.14 -6.19 -2.83
CA LYS A 243 7.84 -5.09 -2.15
C LYS A 243 7.89 -5.30 -0.66
N LEU A 244 9.06 -5.08 -0.10
CA LEU A 244 9.34 -5.14 1.33
C LEU A 244 9.04 -3.80 2.00
N VAL A 245 8.19 -3.81 3.01
CA VAL A 245 7.93 -2.68 3.92
C VAL A 245 8.07 -3.14 5.37
N ARG A 246 8.81 -2.41 6.20
CA ARG A 246 9.09 -2.81 7.59
C ARG A 246 9.12 -1.62 8.56
N GLY A 247 9.33 -1.91 9.84
CA GLY A 247 9.58 -0.92 10.88
C GLY A 247 8.58 0.26 10.92
N GLY A 248 9.12 1.47 11.07
CA GLY A 248 8.32 2.69 11.21
C GLY A 248 7.53 3.08 9.95
N ILE A 249 8.05 2.75 8.76
CA ILE A 249 7.36 3.02 7.49
C ILE A 249 6.13 2.13 7.37
N ARG A 250 6.28 0.82 7.62
CA ARG A 250 5.16 -0.13 7.67
C ARG A 250 4.11 0.28 8.70
N HIS A 251 4.53 0.67 9.91
CA HIS A 251 3.60 1.13 10.96
C HIS A 251 2.81 2.37 10.54
N THR A 252 3.49 3.32 9.88
CA THR A 252 2.84 4.52 9.35
C THR A 252 1.84 4.17 8.26
N TRP A 253 2.22 3.30 7.33
CA TRP A 253 1.33 2.83 6.25
C TRP A 253 0.10 2.09 6.79
N ALA A 254 0.30 1.22 7.78
CA ALA A 254 -0.77 0.52 8.48
C ALA A 254 -1.82 1.47 9.07
N LYS A 255 -1.36 2.53 9.76
CA LYS A 255 -2.22 3.58 10.32
C LYS A 255 -3.02 4.36 9.28
N THR A 256 -2.55 4.37 8.03
CA THR A 256 -3.25 5.02 6.92
C THR A 256 -4.22 4.11 6.17
N GLY A 257 -4.41 2.87 6.63
CA GLY A 257 -5.33 1.91 6.02
C GLY A 257 -4.70 0.93 5.03
N TRP A 258 -3.39 0.68 5.14
CA TRP A 258 -2.66 -0.28 4.30
C TRP A 258 -2.85 -0.01 2.78
N GLU A 259 -3.03 -1.05 1.97
CA GLU A 259 -3.19 -0.96 0.52
C GLU A 259 -4.47 -0.25 0.08
N ARG A 260 -5.49 -0.24 0.95
CA ARG A 260 -6.74 0.53 0.76
C ARG A 260 -6.60 1.99 1.17
N GLY A 261 -5.50 2.33 1.84
CA GLY A 261 -5.18 3.66 2.32
C GLY A 261 -4.81 4.64 1.23
N THR A 262 -4.57 5.89 1.63
CA THR A 262 -4.27 6.99 0.71
C THR A 262 -3.02 6.77 -0.14
N PHE A 263 -2.05 6.00 0.36
CA PHE A 263 -0.80 5.68 -0.34
C PHE A 263 -0.94 4.57 -1.40
N GLY A 264 -1.89 3.65 -1.26
CA GLY A 264 -1.99 2.45 -2.08
C GLY A 264 -0.90 1.41 -1.78
N TYR A 265 -0.56 0.58 -2.76
CA TYR A 265 0.50 -0.43 -2.62
C TYR A 265 1.91 0.18 -2.61
N PRO A 266 2.87 -0.46 -1.92
CA PRO A 266 4.28 -0.14 -2.09
C PRO A 266 4.75 -0.36 -3.52
N THR A 267 5.66 0.51 -3.96
CA THR A 267 6.30 0.50 -5.29
C THR A 267 7.82 0.49 -5.20
N SER A 268 8.40 0.63 -4.00
CA SER A 268 9.81 0.34 -3.73
C SER A 268 9.92 -0.42 -2.41
N ASP A 269 11.06 -1.07 -2.19
CA ASP A 269 11.47 -1.42 -0.83
C ASP A 269 11.83 -0.15 -0.04
N GLU A 270 12.25 -0.28 1.21
CA GLU A 270 12.85 0.82 1.97
C GLU A 270 14.20 1.22 1.38
N ILE A 271 14.33 2.50 1.04
CA ILE A 271 15.55 3.10 0.53
C ILE A 271 16.19 3.89 1.67
N ARG A 272 17.42 3.51 2.01
CA ARG A 272 18.24 4.26 2.99
C ARG A 272 18.80 5.49 2.30
N ILE A 273 18.55 6.67 2.87
CA ILE A 273 19.12 7.91 2.35
C ILE A 273 20.56 8.04 2.85
N ASP A 274 20.77 7.91 4.16
CA ASP A 274 22.08 8.11 4.80
C ASP A 274 22.50 6.90 5.64
N PRO A 275 23.64 6.24 5.31
CA PRO A 275 24.20 5.17 6.13
C PRO A 275 24.52 5.58 7.56
N SER A 276 24.80 6.86 7.81
CA SER A 276 25.14 7.37 9.15
C SER A 276 23.93 7.78 9.99
N LYS A 277 22.73 7.85 9.39
CA LYS A 277 21.52 8.32 10.05
C LYS A 277 20.41 7.28 9.94
N VAL A 278 19.42 7.42 10.83
CA VAL A 278 18.15 6.71 10.71
C VAL A 278 17.24 7.54 9.79
N GLU A 279 17.53 7.51 8.49
CA GLU A 279 16.75 8.19 7.45
C GLU A 279 16.43 7.22 6.30
N TRP A 280 15.14 6.95 6.13
CA TRP A 280 14.62 5.98 5.17
C TRP A 280 13.37 6.52 4.50
N PHE A 281 13.08 6.05 3.30
CA PHE A 281 11.76 6.26 2.68
C PHE A 281 11.36 5.06 1.84
N SER A 282 10.05 4.94 1.59
CA SER A 282 9.52 4.02 0.59
C SER A 282 8.55 4.75 -0.32
N ASP A 283 8.59 4.35 -1.59
CA ASP A 283 7.62 4.74 -2.58
C ASP A 283 6.36 3.89 -2.48
N PHE A 284 5.21 4.53 -2.62
CA PHE A 284 3.90 3.93 -2.78
C PHE A 284 3.23 4.45 -4.05
N GLN A 285 2.17 3.79 -4.51
CA GLN A 285 1.45 4.17 -5.74
C GLN A 285 1.03 5.64 -5.77
N ASN A 286 0.66 6.21 -4.63
CA ASN A 286 0.11 7.57 -4.53
C ASN A 286 0.91 8.47 -3.57
N GLY A 287 2.11 8.08 -3.16
CA GLY A 287 2.94 8.94 -2.33
C GLY A 287 4.22 8.31 -1.82
N VAL A 288 4.86 9.02 -0.92
CA VAL A 288 6.10 8.60 -0.25
C VAL A 288 5.87 8.67 1.25
N ILE A 289 6.30 7.64 1.97
CA ILE A 289 6.43 7.70 3.41
C ILE A 289 7.91 7.90 3.73
N TYR A 290 8.22 8.98 4.44
CA TYR A 290 9.56 9.35 4.85
C TYR A 290 9.70 9.20 6.37
N TRP A 291 10.72 8.46 6.80
CA TRP A 291 10.99 8.17 8.20
C TRP A 291 12.36 8.72 8.58
N ALA A 292 12.37 9.60 9.58
CA ALA A 292 13.59 10.22 10.09
C ALA A 292 13.42 10.60 11.55
N LYS A 293 14.53 10.64 12.29
CA LYS A 293 14.52 10.99 13.73
C LYS A 293 13.50 10.12 14.51
N ASN A 294 13.45 8.83 14.18
CA ASN A 294 12.54 7.83 14.76
C ASN A 294 11.04 8.16 14.68
N LYS A 295 10.62 8.94 13.67
CA LYS A 295 9.21 9.21 13.40
C LYS A 295 8.93 9.41 11.91
N SER A 296 7.65 9.31 11.54
CA SER A 296 7.20 9.71 10.21
C SER A 296 7.26 11.24 10.10
N ILE A 297 7.95 11.74 9.07
CA ILE A 297 8.03 13.17 8.76
C ILE A 297 7.37 13.40 7.40
N LYS A 298 6.46 14.36 7.33
CA LYS A 298 5.78 14.71 6.07
C LYS A 298 6.81 15.24 5.06
N PRO A 299 6.94 14.63 3.86
CA PRO A 299 7.79 15.16 2.81
C PRO A 299 7.31 16.54 2.34
N HIS A 300 8.24 17.42 1.97
CA HIS A 300 7.91 18.61 1.18
C HIS A 300 7.64 18.19 -0.26
N THR A 301 6.77 18.94 -0.96
CA THR A 301 6.34 18.54 -2.31
C THR A 301 6.23 19.70 -3.25
N ALA A 302 6.59 19.47 -4.51
CA ALA A 302 6.21 20.31 -5.64
C ALA A 302 5.29 19.51 -6.55
N SER A 303 4.30 20.14 -7.18
CA SER A 303 3.32 19.42 -7.99
C SER A 303 2.79 20.23 -9.16
N LEU A 304 2.41 19.49 -10.20
CA LEU A 304 1.71 19.99 -11.36
C LEU A 304 0.41 19.20 -11.51
N SER A 305 -0.75 19.86 -11.47
CA SER A 305 -2.03 19.18 -11.60
C SER A 305 -2.18 18.54 -12.98
N GLY A 306 -3.03 17.51 -13.11
CA GLY A 306 -3.28 16.87 -14.42
C GLY A 306 -3.74 17.87 -15.48
N ALA A 307 -4.52 18.89 -15.09
CA ALA A 307 -4.93 19.97 -15.99
C ALA A 307 -3.74 20.83 -16.46
N LYS A 308 -2.80 21.15 -15.58
CA LYS A 308 -1.56 21.86 -15.95
C LYS A 308 -0.65 20.98 -16.80
N VAL A 309 -0.50 19.69 -16.50
CA VAL A 309 0.24 18.71 -17.32
C VAL A 309 -0.35 18.64 -18.74
N ARG A 310 -1.68 18.58 -18.87
CA ARG A 310 -2.39 18.63 -20.16
C ARG A 310 -2.07 19.91 -20.93
N LYS A 311 -2.13 21.08 -20.28
CA LYS A 311 -1.82 22.38 -20.92
C LYS A 311 -0.35 22.46 -21.37
N MET A 312 0.58 22.01 -20.53
CA MET A 312 2.00 21.92 -20.86
C MET A 312 2.21 21.03 -22.09
N PHE A 313 1.59 19.85 -22.12
CA PHE A 313 1.67 18.95 -23.26
C PHE A 313 1.06 19.55 -24.54
N GLU A 314 -0.09 20.21 -24.44
CA GLU A 314 -0.72 20.90 -25.55
C GLU A 314 0.20 21.98 -26.14
N LYS A 315 0.87 22.78 -25.31
CA LYS A 315 1.85 23.79 -25.73
C LYS A 315 3.01 23.15 -26.48
N ILE A 316 3.61 22.10 -25.91
CA ILE A 316 4.72 21.35 -26.54
C ILE A 316 4.27 20.78 -27.90
N PHE A 317 3.09 20.17 -27.96
CA PHE A 317 2.57 19.61 -29.20
C PHE A 317 2.37 20.67 -30.27
N LYS A 318 1.72 21.80 -29.94
CA LYS A 318 1.52 22.93 -30.88
C LYS A 318 2.85 23.52 -31.34
N GLU A 319 3.83 23.66 -30.46
CA GLU A 319 5.17 24.15 -30.81
C GLU A 319 5.88 23.20 -31.78
N LYS A 320 5.78 21.89 -31.58
CA LYS A 320 6.35 20.88 -32.49
C LYS A 320 5.59 20.77 -33.80
N ALA A 321 4.30 21.10 -33.82
CA ALA A 321 3.45 21.09 -35.00
C ALA A 321 3.41 22.43 -35.75
N LYS A 322 4.13 23.47 -35.30
CA LYS A 322 4.04 24.84 -35.84
C LYS A 322 4.32 24.95 -37.35
N ASP A 323 5.13 24.05 -37.90
CA ASP A 323 5.47 24.03 -39.32
C ASP A 323 4.39 23.33 -40.17
N GLN A 324 3.39 22.70 -39.54
CA GLN A 324 2.24 22.08 -40.18
C GLN A 324 1.06 23.07 -40.21
N LYS A 325 1.14 24.06 -41.11
CA LYS A 325 0.16 25.18 -41.16
C LYS A 325 -1.29 24.74 -41.40
N ASP A 326 -1.48 23.63 -42.09
CA ASP A 326 -2.80 23.09 -42.42
C ASP A 326 -3.39 22.25 -41.26
N LEU A 327 -2.66 22.08 -40.15
CA LEU A 327 -3.08 21.26 -39.02
C LEU A 327 -3.85 22.11 -37.98
N ASN A 328 -5.16 21.89 -37.89
CA ASN A 328 -5.98 22.52 -36.86
C ASN A 328 -6.18 21.59 -35.66
N VAL A 329 -5.74 22.03 -34.47
CA VAL A 329 -5.90 21.29 -33.21
C VAL A 329 -7.15 21.77 -32.47
N GLU A 330 -8.21 20.97 -32.52
CA GLU A 330 -9.48 21.26 -31.84
C GLU A 330 -9.43 20.95 -30.35
N SER A 331 -8.83 19.82 -29.95
CA SER A 331 -8.78 19.43 -28.54
C SER A 331 -7.56 18.58 -28.18
N VAL A 332 -7.08 18.78 -26.95
CA VAL A 332 -6.06 17.94 -26.32
C VAL A 332 -6.53 17.56 -24.93
N ARG A 333 -6.64 16.25 -24.65
CA ARG A 333 -7.08 15.73 -23.35
C ARG A 333 -6.23 14.58 -22.85
N ILE A 334 -6.15 14.42 -21.53
CA ILE A 334 -5.66 13.17 -20.94
C ILE A 334 -6.78 12.13 -21.10
N SER A 335 -6.52 11.09 -21.86
CA SER A 335 -7.48 10.03 -22.17
C SER A 335 -7.41 8.89 -21.16
N THR A 336 -6.20 8.46 -20.80
CA THR A 336 -5.96 7.42 -19.81
C THR A 336 -4.67 7.69 -19.05
N VAL A 337 -4.58 7.15 -17.83
CA VAL A 337 -3.36 7.08 -17.06
C VAL A 337 -3.18 5.61 -16.69
N SER A 338 -2.04 5.02 -17.04
CA SER A 338 -1.80 3.60 -16.77
C SER A 338 -1.68 3.32 -15.28
N ASP A 339 -1.73 2.05 -14.89
CA ASP A 339 -1.20 1.65 -13.60
C ASP A 339 0.32 1.85 -13.51
N THR A 340 0.85 1.73 -12.30
CA THR A 340 2.29 1.61 -12.04
C THR A 340 2.86 0.43 -12.83
N GLY A 341 4.09 0.53 -13.33
CA GLY A 341 4.72 -0.56 -14.07
C GLY A 341 5.39 -1.56 -13.14
N TYR A 342 5.10 -2.85 -13.30
CA TYR A 342 5.68 -3.94 -12.51
C TYR A 342 7.22 -3.88 -12.55
N ASP A 343 7.85 -4.06 -11.39
CA ASP A 343 9.29 -4.26 -11.25
C ASP A 343 9.55 -5.04 -9.96
N PHE A 344 10.67 -5.75 -9.85
CA PHE A 344 10.99 -6.51 -8.63
C PHE A 344 11.61 -5.64 -7.53
N THR A 345 12.34 -4.59 -7.89
CA THR A 345 13.08 -3.70 -6.99
C THR A 345 12.33 -2.38 -6.75
N ARG A 346 12.05 -1.63 -7.82
CA ARG A 346 11.36 -0.33 -7.77
C ARG A 346 10.52 -0.15 -9.03
N SER A 347 9.21 -0.12 -8.84
CA SER A 347 8.20 -0.06 -9.90
C SER A 347 8.28 1.25 -10.67
N LYS A 348 7.99 1.20 -11.98
CA LYS A 348 8.00 2.36 -12.87
C LYS A 348 6.77 3.24 -12.65
N ASN A 349 6.90 4.53 -12.94
CA ASN A 349 5.77 5.46 -12.89
C ASN A 349 4.64 5.09 -13.85
N ARG A 350 3.46 5.65 -13.55
CA ARG A 350 2.32 5.63 -14.48
C ARG A 350 2.68 6.39 -15.75
N LYS A 351 2.11 5.95 -16.87
CA LYS A 351 2.22 6.62 -18.17
C LYS A 351 0.94 7.39 -18.44
N VAL A 352 1.04 8.56 -19.06
CA VAL A 352 -0.11 9.41 -19.40
C VAL A 352 -0.38 9.33 -20.89
N THR A 353 -1.60 8.96 -21.28
CA THR A 353 -2.00 8.92 -22.69
C THR A 353 -2.79 10.18 -23.02
N PHE A 354 -2.22 11.03 -23.87
CA PHE A 354 -2.90 12.20 -24.43
C PHE A 354 -3.64 11.80 -25.70
N LYS A 355 -4.89 12.26 -25.84
CA LYS A 355 -5.66 12.18 -27.08
C LYS A 355 -5.79 13.59 -27.64
N ILE A 356 -5.39 13.73 -28.90
CA ILE A 356 -5.46 14.96 -29.68
C ILE A 356 -6.45 14.71 -30.80
N SER A 357 -7.40 15.62 -30.99
CA SER A 357 -8.34 15.60 -32.11
C SER A 357 -8.26 16.91 -32.87
N GLY A 358 -8.50 16.84 -34.17
CA GLY A 358 -8.46 17.99 -35.04
C GLY A 358 -8.84 17.67 -36.47
N ASN A 359 -8.63 18.65 -37.33
CA ASN A 359 -8.86 18.53 -38.76
C ASN A 359 -7.69 19.12 -39.55
N TYR A 360 -7.63 18.78 -40.83
CA TYR A 360 -6.62 19.27 -41.75
C TYR A 360 -7.28 20.11 -42.84
N GLU A 361 -6.81 21.34 -43.05
CA GLU A 361 -7.35 22.23 -44.08
C GLU A 361 -6.96 21.72 -45.47
N SER A 362 -7.96 21.28 -46.24
CA SER A 362 -7.73 20.70 -47.57
C SER A 362 -7.33 21.74 -48.63
N GLY A 363 -7.63 23.02 -48.38
CA GLY A 363 -7.49 24.11 -49.34
C GLY A 363 -8.51 24.07 -50.49
N ILE A 364 -9.46 23.13 -50.48
CA ILE A 364 -10.44 22.92 -51.56
C ILE A 364 -11.86 23.13 -50.99
N PHE A 365 -12.52 24.21 -51.41
CA PHE A 365 -13.78 24.71 -50.83
C PHE A 365 -14.93 23.68 -50.79
N PHE A 366 -14.99 22.73 -51.73
CA PHE A 366 -16.06 21.73 -51.81
C PHE A 366 -15.72 20.38 -51.17
N ILE A 367 -14.50 20.19 -50.64
CA ILE A 367 -14.10 18.94 -49.98
C ILE A 367 -14.08 19.16 -48.46
N PRO A 368 -14.87 18.40 -47.68
CA PRO A 368 -14.80 18.45 -46.23
C PRO A 368 -13.39 18.17 -45.73
N ASN A 369 -12.92 18.98 -44.78
CA ASN A 369 -11.61 18.81 -44.17
C ASN A 369 -11.49 17.41 -43.52
N PRO A 370 -10.47 16.61 -43.87
CA PRO A 370 -10.26 15.33 -43.23
C PRO A 370 -9.94 15.52 -41.75
N SER A 371 -10.53 14.65 -40.92
CA SER A 371 -10.34 14.68 -39.47
C SER A 371 -9.29 13.66 -39.04
N TYR A 372 -8.69 13.92 -37.88
CA TYR A 372 -7.71 13.01 -37.30
C TYR A 372 -7.87 12.89 -35.79
N THR A 373 -7.36 11.77 -35.27
CA THR A 373 -7.16 11.53 -33.86
C THR A 373 -5.77 10.94 -33.65
N ILE A 374 -4.99 11.53 -32.75
CA ILE A 374 -3.68 11.03 -32.34
C ILE A 374 -3.74 10.66 -30.87
N THR A 375 -3.31 9.45 -30.52
CA THR A 375 -3.06 9.07 -29.13
C THR A 375 -1.55 8.96 -28.89
N LEU A 376 -1.03 9.70 -27.91
CA LEU A 376 0.38 9.70 -27.52
C LEU A 376 0.50 9.28 -26.05
N ARG A 377 1.11 8.13 -25.79
CA ARG A 377 1.40 7.64 -24.44
C ARG A 377 2.80 8.08 -24.04
N ILE A 378 2.90 8.87 -22.99
CA ILE A 378 4.14 9.45 -22.49
C ILE A 378 4.54 8.76 -21.18
N ALA A 379 5.75 8.23 -21.15
CA ALA A 379 6.41 7.73 -19.95
C ALA A 379 7.18 8.85 -19.27
N PHE A 380 6.96 9.01 -17.97
CA PHE A 380 7.67 9.98 -17.14
C PHE A 380 8.68 9.24 -16.27
N GLU A 381 9.96 9.48 -16.50
CA GLU A 381 11.06 8.71 -15.93
C GLU A 381 12.17 9.62 -15.40
N SER A 382 13.06 9.04 -14.59
CA SER A 382 14.34 9.64 -14.23
C SER A 382 15.45 8.75 -14.77
N ASP A 383 16.55 9.36 -15.19
CA ASP A 383 17.73 8.63 -15.68
C ASP A 383 18.37 7.75 -14.59
N LYS A 384 18.28 8.19 -13.33
CA LYS A 384 18.70 7.46 -12.14
C LYS A 384 17.57 7.46 -11.11
N ASN A 385 17.51 6.39 -10.32
CA ASN A 385 16.55 6.25 -9.24
C ASN A 385 16.86 7.25 -8.11
N PRO A 386 15.94 8.19 -7.78
CA PRO A 386 16.18 9.16 -6.72
C PRO A 386 16.26 8.47 -5.36
N ASP A 387 17.21 8.86 -4.52
CA ASP A 387 17.46 8.29 -3.19
C ASP A 387 17.72 9.37 -2.12
N GLY A 388 17.44 10.64 -2.44
CA GLY A 388 17.75 11.81 -1.61
C GLY A 388 19.16 12.37 -1.81
N LYS A 389 20.08 11.63 -2.44
CA LYS A 389 21.49 12.00 -2.62
C LYS A 389 21.89 12.10 -4.08
N VAL A 390 21.45 11.19 -4.94
CA VAL A 390 21.85 11.09 -6.33
C VAL A 390 21.32 12.25 -7.15
N ALA A 391 22.20 12.84 -7.96
CA ALA A 391 21.78 13.76 -9.01
C ALA A 391 21.10 12.96 -10.14
N CYS A 392 19.97 13.47 -10.64
CA CYS A 392 19.21 12.84 -11.71
C CYS A 392 18.54 13.88 -12.60
N THR A 393 18.22 13.50 -13.83
CA THR A 393 17.47 14.27 -14.80
C THR A 393 16.09 13.65 -14.97
N LEU A 394 15.05 14.47 -14.84
CA LEU A 394 13.67 14.05 -15.07
C LEU A 394 13.35 14.20 -16.56
N LYS A 395 12.76 13.16 -17.15
CA LYS A 395 12.49 13.09 -18.59
C LYS A 395 11.07 12.60 -18.86
N ALA A 396 10.50 13.07 -19.97
CA ALA A 396 9.26 12.56 -20.54
C ALA A 396 9.53 11.99 -21.92
N ARG A 397 9.25 10.71 -22.14
CA ARG A 397 9.56 10.00 -23.38
C ARG A 397 8.29 9.45 -24.02
N LEU A 398 8.21 9.52 -25.35
CA LEU A 398 7.16 8.83 -26.09
C LEU A 398 7.34 7.31 -25.97
N ASP A 399 6.31 6.66 -25.45
CA ASP A 399 6.31 5.21 -25.19
C ASP A 399 5.50 4.44 -26.23
N HIS A 400 4.36 5.01 -26.65
CA HIS A 400 3.51 4.42 -27.67
C HIS A 400 2.68 5.50 -28.35
N TRP A 401 2.33 5.30 -29.61
CA TRP A 401 1.46 6.22 -30.33
C TRP A 401 0.59 5.50 -31.36
N HIS A 402 -0.54 6.10 -31.67
CA HIS A 402 -1.46 5.64 -32.71
C HIS A 402 -2.14 6.85 -33.37
N ILE A 403 -2.43 6.74 -34.67
CA ILE A 403 -3.07 7.80 -35.47
C ILE A 403 -4.21 7.17 -36.24
N HIS A 404 -5.39 7.78 -36.12
CA HIS A 404 -6.55 7.49 -36.94
C HIS A 404 -6.88 8.73 -37.76
N THR A 405 -7.22 8.55 -39.04
CA THR A 405 -7.56 9.61 -39.98
C THR A 405 -8.79 9.20 -40.77
N SER A 406 -9.67 10.14 -41.08
CA SER A 406 -10.88 9.90 -41.88
C SER A 406 -11.15 11.06 -42.84
N GLY A 407 -11.79 10.76 -43.97
CA GLY A 407 -12.12 11.74 -45.01
C GLY A 407 -11.27 11.59 -46.28
N VAL A 408 -11.52 12.45 -47.26
CA VAL A 408 -10.84 12.42 -48.57
C VAL A 408 -9.37 12.84 -48.40
N GLY A 409 -8.44 12.11 -49.04
CA GLY A 409 -7.01 12.42 -48.99
C GLY A 409 -6.30 12.01 -47.68
N HIS A 410 -6.94 11.18 -46.85
CA HIS A 410 -6.43 10.81 -45.53
C HIS A 410 -5.04 10.14 -45.54
N ASP A 411 -4.64 9.48 -46.64
CA ASP A 411 -3.33 8.83 -46.72
C ASP A 411 -2.15 9.81 -46.67
N LYS A 412 -2.28 10.97 -47.33
CA LYS A 412 -1.27 12.03 -47.29
C LYS A 412 -1.19 12.63 -45.89
N LEU A 413 -2.35 12.89 -45.28
CA LEU A 413 -2.46 13.35 -43.88
C LEU A 413 -1.80 12.35 -42.92
N LEU A 414 -2.11 11.07 -43.04
CA LEU A 414 -1.55 10.01 -42.20
C LEU A 414 -0.02 9.96 -42.33
N LYS A 415 0.54 10.01 -43.55
CA LYS A 415 2.00 10.04 -43.77
C LYS A 415 2.65 11.26 -43.12
N GLY A 416 2.07 12.45 -43.30
CA GLY A 416 2.56 13.70 -42.69
C GLY A 416 2.55 13.65 -41.16
N LEU A 417 1.43 13.22 -40.56
CA LEU A 417 1.28 13.10 -39.11
C LEU A 417 2.26 12.07 -38.52
N LYS A 418 2.45 10.92 -39.18
CA LYS A 418 3.45 9.91 -38.76
C LYS A 418 4.85 10.50 -38.72
N LYS A 419 5.25 11.20 -39.79
CA LYS A 419 6.56 11.87 -39.85
C LYS A 419 6.72 12.88 -38.72
N ALA A 420 5.72 13.75 -38.51
CA ALA A 420 5.75 14.77 -37.48
C ALA A 420 5.84 14.18 -36.05
N VAL A 421 5.11 13.10 -35.76
CA VAL A 421 5.21 12.41 -34.46
C VAL A 421 6.59 11.80 -34.27
N LEU A 422 7.14 11.13 -35.29
CA LEU A 422 8.47 10.53 -35.20
C LEU A 422 9.57 11.58 -35.03
N GLU A 423 9.55 12.67 -35.79
CA GLU A 423 10.54 13.74 -35.71
C GLU A 423 10.40 14.57 -34.42
N GLY A 424 9.16 14.91 -34.04
CA GLY A 424 8.89 15.76 -32.88
C GLY A 424 9.17 15.09 -31.53
N PHE A 425 9.10 13.75 -31.48
CA PHE A 425 9.25 12.95 -30.26
C PHE A 425 10.41 11.94 -30.31
N ASN A 426 11.35 12.08 -31.25
CA ASN A 426 12.53 11.21 -31.37
C ASN A 426 13.45 11.27 -30.14
N LYS A 427 13.42 12.36 -29.37
CA LYS A 427 14.19 12.56 -28.14
C LYS A 427 13.26 12.80 -26.95
N PRO A 428 13.60 12.30 -25.75
CA PRO A 428 12.87 12.63 -24.54
C PRO A 428 12.89 14.14 -24.26
N PHE A 429 11.78 14.67 -23.72
CA PHE A 429 11.71 16.02 -23.19
C PHE A 429 12.38 16.04 -21.81
N GLU A 430 13.38 16.90 -21.63
CA GLU A 430 13.97 17.12 -20.31
C GLU A 430 13.08 18.04 -19.50
N LEU A 431 12.57 17.52 -18.38
CA LEU A 431 11.79 18.28 -17.41
C LEU A 431 12.71 19.03 -16.43
N GLY A 432 13.99 18.66 -16.41
CA GLY A 432 15.05 19.39 -15.72
C GLY A 432 15.88 18.50 -14.80
N ASP A 433 17.00 19.07 -14.38
CA ASP A 433 17.97 18.41 -13.51
C ASP A 433 17.66 18.64 -12.04
N VAL A 434 17.91 17.59 -11.27
CA VAL A 434 17.90 17.56 -9.82
C VAL A 434 19.35 17.42 -9.34
N PRO A 435 19.93 18.46 -8.72
CA PRO A 435 21.27 18.38 -8.18
C PRO A 435 21.42 17.35 -7.05
N LYS A 436 22.68 16.94 -6.82
CA LYS A 436 23.08 16.04 -5.72
C LYS A 436 22.67 16.64 -4.37
N ASN A 437 22.30 15.78 -3.41
CA ASN A 437 22.01 16.15 -2.01
C ASN A 437 20.90 17.20 -1.81
N THR A 438 20.01 17.39 -2.78
CA THR A 438 18.84 18.26 -2.65
C THR A 438 17.74 17.70 -1.75
N GLY A 439 17.92 16.46 -1.26
CA GLY A 439 16.88 15.75 -0.52
C GLY A 439 15.75 15.27 -1.42
N PHE A 440 15.95 15.15 -2.72
CA PHE A 440 14.93 14.66 -3.64
C PHE A 440 14.72 13.15 -3.51
N LEU A 441 13.54 12.76 -3.03
CA LEU A 441 13.19 11.38 -2.69
C LEU A 441 12.56 10.63 -3.86
N SER A 442 11.64 11.28 -4.58
CA SER A 442 10.85 10.60 -5.59
C SER A 442 10.11 11.53 -6.54
N PHE A 443 9.83 11.00 -7.73
CA PHE A 443 9.00 11.57 -8.77
C PHE A 443 7.82 10.63 -9.04
N LYS A 444 6.58 11.13 -8.95
CA LYS A 444 5.38 10.32 -9.18
C LYS A 444 4.42 10.94 -10.19
N VAL A 445 3.86 10.07 -11.03
CA VAL A 445 2.66 10.37 -11.83
C VAL A 445 1.44 9.87 -11.09
N MET A 446 0.55 10.79 -10.76
CA MET A 446 -0.69 10.58 -10.00
C MET A 446 -1.79 9.99 -10.90
N LYS A 447 -2.82 9.38 -10.31
CA LYS A 447 -3.94 8.75 -11.08
C LYS A 447 -4.68 9.72 -12.02
N ASN A 448 -4.67 11.02 -11.72
CA ASN A 448 -5.28 12.05 -12.57
C ASN A 448 -4.32 12.61 -13.64
N GLY A 449 -3.14 12.00 -13.81
CA GLY A 449 -2.10 12.45 -14.75
C GLY A 449 -1.28 13.63 -14.26
N GLY A 450 -1.52 14.10 -13.03
CA GLY A 450 -0.69 15.10 -12.38
C GLY A 450 0.68 14.54 -12.01
N ILE A 451 1.64 15.43 -11.82
CA ILE A 451 3.01 15.12 -11.40
C ILE A 451 3.20 15.60 -9.97
N LYS A 452 3.89 14.79 -9.16
CA LYS A 452 4.29 15.16 -7.81
C LYS A 452 5.73 14.76 -7.52
N LEU A 453 6.51 15.73 -7.06
CA LEU A 453 7.89 15.61 -6.62
C LEU A 453 7.92 15.61 -5.10
N TYR A 454 8.72 14.72 -4.50
CA TYR A 454 8.83 14.54 -3.06
C TYR A 454 10.26 14.84 -2.62
N PHE A 455 10.38 15.66 -1.58
CA PHE A 455 11.64 16.07 -0.98
C PHE A 455 11.64 15.75 0.52
N LYS A 456 12.82 15.64 1.12
CA LYS A 456 12.99 15.48 2.57
C LYS A 456 12.19 16.55 3.32
N GLY A 457 11.69 16.20 4.50
CA GLY A 457 10.96 17.12 5.39
C GLY A 457 11.85 18.07 6.21
N ASP A 458 13.06 18.37 5.72
CA ASP A 458 14.01 19.29 6.36
C ASP A 458 14.07 20.64 5.61
N VAL A 459 14.85 21.59 6.13
CA VAL A 459 14.96 22.95 5.57
C VAL A 459 15.45 22.93 4.12
N LEU A 460 16.43 22.07 3.80
CA LEU A 460 16.94 21.91 2.44
C LEU A 460 15.87 21.36 1.49
N GLY A 461 15.13 20.34 1.92
CA GLY A 461 14.03 19.79 1.14
C GLY A 461 12.89 20.80 0.92
N SER A 462 12.62 21.68 1.89
CA SER A 462 11.65 22.78 1.73
C SER A 462 12.09 23.76 0.64
N PHE A 463 13.35 24.21 0.69
CA PHE A 463 13.90 25.11 -0.33
C PHE A 463 13.90 24.46 -1.72
N ALA A 464 14.34 23.19 -1.81
CA ALA A 464 14.33 22.44 -3.05
C ALA A 464 12.91 22.29 -3.63
N ALA A 465 11.91 21.99 -2.79
CA ALA A 465 10.52 21.92 -3.19
C ALA A 465 10.00 23.26 -3.72
N LEU A 466 10.35 24.39 -3.09
CA LEU A 466 9.96 25.72 -3.55
C LEU A 466 10.58 26.06 -4.92
N VAL A 467 11.86 25.77 -5.10
CA VAL A 467 12.56 25.98 -6.38
C VAL A 467 11.94 25.10 -7.47
N ALA A 468 11.69 23.82 -7.16
CA ALA A 468 11.04 22.90 -8.08
C ALA A 468 9.61 23.36 -8.44
N GLN A 469 8.84 23.86 -7.48
CA GLN A 469 7.50 24.39 -7.73
C GLN A 469 7.55 25.61 -8.67
N LYS A 470 8.45 26.56 -8.43
CA LYS A 470 8.65 27.71 -9.34
C LYS A 470 9.04 27.30 -10.76
N LYS A 471 9.82 26.22 -10.92
CA LYS A 471 10.13 25.67 -12.26
C LYS A 471 8.89 25.03 -12.89
N LEU A 472 8.14 24.22 -12.15
CA LEU A 472 6.91 23.60 -12.63
C LEU A 472 5.83 24.62 -13.03
N ASP A 473 5.73 25.75 -12.33
CA ASP A 473 4.77 26.81 -12.66
C ASP A 473 5.17 27.63 -13.90
N LYS A 474 6.42 27.55 -14.36
CA LYS A 474 6.91 28.22 -15.58
C LYS A 474 6.80 27.36 -16.84
N MET A 475 6.57 26.05 -16.70
CA MET A 475 6.35 25.12 -17.81
C MET A 475 4.97 25.33 -18.43
#